data_AF-A0A1C6MRZ9-F1
#
_entry.id   AF-A0A1C6MRZ9-F1
#
_cell.length_a   1.000
_cell.length_b   1.000
_cell.length_c   1.000
_cell.angle_alpha   90.00
_cell.angle_beta   90.00
_cell.angle_gamma   90.00
#
_symmetry.space_group_name_H-M   'P 1'
#
loop_
_entity.id
_entity.type
_entity.pdbx_description
1 polymer ?
#
loop_
_entity_poly.entity_id
_entity_poly.type
_entity_poly.pdbx_seq_one_letter_code
_entity_poly.pdbx_strand_id
1 'polypeptide(L)'
;MLRDCFLGVRRFDEFQERLDISRPMLADRLGKLVDAGVLKKVAYQESPPRYEYKLTPKGLDLHPVLMAIVHWGDVHMAGKAGRPLLHRHVGCGHLFDPVTVCSECNAALKAKDVAVERGPGA
;
A
#
# COMPACT_ATOMS: atom_id res chain seq x y z
N MET A 1 1.82 4.24 7.09
CA MET A 1 3.13 3.63 6.75
C MET A 1 3.13 3.05 5.35
N LEU A 2 2.60 1.84 5.08
CA LEU A 2 2.70 1.25 3.74
C LEU A 2 2.02 2.13 2.67
N ARG A 3 0.84 2.68 2.96
CA ARG A 3 0.18 3.71 2.14
C ARG A 3 1.10 4.89 1.85
N ASP A 4 1.76 5.43 2.87
CA ASP A 4 2.67 6.57 2.72
C ASP A 4 3.88 6.24 1.84
N CYS A 5 4.39 5.00 1.88
CA CYS A 5 5.44 4.56 0.95
C CYS A 5 4.99 4.67 -0.51
N PHE A 6 3.75 4.28 -0.83
CA PHE A 6 3.17 4.44 -2.17
C PHE A 6 2.89 5.90 -2.53
N LEU A 7 2.70 6.77 -1.54
CA LEU A 7 2.63 8.23 -1.71
C LEU A 7 4.02 8.89 -1.82
N GLY A 8 5.09 8.10 -1.88
CA GLY A 8 6.46 8.61 -2.07
C GLY A 8 7.18 9.02 -0.79
N VAL A 9 6.59 8.78 0.40
CA VAL A 9 7.25 9.03 1.68
C VAL A 9 8.33 7.99 1.90
N ARG A 10 9.56 8.45 2.16
CA ARG A 10 10.72 7.55 2.25
C ARG A 10 11.62 7.82 3.44
N ARG A 11 11.54 9.00 4.06
CA ARG A 11 12.42 9.39 5.17
C ARG A 11 11.73 9.21 6.51
N PHE A 12 12.51 8.84 7.54
CA PHE A 12 11.97 8.60 8.89
C PHE A 12 11.22 9.82 9.44
N ASP A 13 11.79 11.02 9.27
CA ASP A 13 11.17 12.24 9.79
C ASP A 13 9.87 12.59 9.06
N GLU A 14 9.79 12.35 7.74
CA GLU A 14 8.52 12.50 7.00
C GLU A 14 7.45 11.52 7.49
N PHE A 15 7.84 10.28 7.83
CA PHE A 15 6.91 9.33 8.44
C PHE A 15 6.45 9.81 9.82
N GLN A 16 7.35 10.37 10.64
CA GLN A 16 7.02 10.96 11.95
C GLN A 16 6.03 12.12 11.82
N GLU A 17 6.25 13.03 10.88
CA GLU A 17 5.39 14.20 10.68
C GLU A 17 3.97 13.81 10.23
N ARG A 18 3.85 12.73 9.46
CA ARG A 18 2.57 12.28 8.87
C ARG A 18 1.81 11.30 9.74
N LEU A 19 2.51 10.57 10.59
CA LEU A 19 1.93 9.50 11.40
C LEU A 19 1.97 9.92 12.86
N ASP A 20 0.80 9.98 13.48
CA ASP A 20 0.65 10.25 14.91
C ASP A 20 1.05 9.01 15.74
N ILE A 21 2.31 8.61 15.65
CA ILE A 21 2.91 7.49 16.38
C ILE A 21 4.27 7.87 16.95
N SER A 22 4.64 7.25 18.07
CA SER A 22 5.94 7.51 18.72
C SER A 22 7.13 7.05 17.86
N ARG A 23 8.28 7.71 18.01
CA ARG A 23 9.53 7.36 17.30
C ARG A 23 9.93 5.89 17.48
N PRO A 24 9.89 5.29 18.70
CA PRO A 24 10.22 3.88 18.88
C PRO A 24 9.25 2.95 18.13
N MET A 25 7.95 3.25 18.15
CA MET A 25 6.93 2.47 17.43
C MET A 25 7.13 2.54 15.92
N LEU A 26 7.46 3.73 15.40
CA LEU A 26 7.77 3.89 13.98
C LEU A 26 9.01 3.08 13.58
N ALA A 27 10.08 3.14 14.38
CA ALA A 27 11.30 2.39 14.14
C ALA A 27 11.06 0.87 14.14
N ASP A 28 10.31 0.35 15.12
CA ASP A 28 9.90 -1.05 15.18
C ASP A 28 9.13 -1.48 13.93
N ARG A 29 8.12 -0.70 13.52
CA ARG A 29 7.29 -1.04 12.35
C ARG A 29 8.07 -0.97 11.03
N LEU A 30 8.96 0.01 10.87
CA LEU A 30 9.84 0.09 9.69
C LEU A 30 10.82 -1.09 9.68
N GLY A 31 11.39 -1.45 10.83
CA GLY A 31 12.24 -2.63 11.00
C GLY A 31 11.53 -3.89 10.54
N LYS A 32 10.32 -4.16 11.05
CA LYS A 32 9.50 -5.32 10.66
C LYS A 32 9.23 -5.40 9.16
N LEU A 33 8.98 -4.27 8.50
CA LEU A 33 8.79 -4.23 7.05
C LEU A 33 10.09 -4.49 6.27
N VAL A 34 11.23 -4.07 6.82
CA VAL A 34 12.56 -4.39 6.25
C VAL A 34 12.87 -5.88 6.43
N ASP A 35 12.65 -6.43 7.62
CA ASP A 35 12.89 -7.85 7.93
C ASP A 35 12.00 -8.76 7.09
N ALA A 36 10.75 -8.35 6.85
CA ALA A 36 9.83 -9.05 5.96
C ALA A 36 10.19 -8.91 4.46
N GLY A 37 11.21 -8.13 4.11
CA GLY A 37 11.62 -7.86 2.74
C GLY A 37 10.64 -7.01 1.94
N VAL A 38 9.71 -6.31 2.61
CA VAL A 38 8.75 -5.38 1.99
C VAL A 38 9.41 -4.03 1.68
N LEU A 39 10.28 -3.59 2.59
CA LEU A 39 11.10 -2.40 2.42
C LEU A 39 12.58 -2.79 2.41
N LYS A 40 13.40 -1.93 1.82
CA LYS A 40 14.85 -1.93 2.00
C LYS A 40 15.30 -0.58 2.55
N LYS A 41 16.18 -0.60 3.54
CA LYS A 41 16.84 0.60 4.08
C LYS A 41 18.09 0.89 3.26
N VAL A 42 18.13 2.05 2.62
CA VAL A 42 19.20 2.43 1.69
C VAL A 42 19.83 3.73 2.18
N ALA A 43 21.16 3.76 2.28
CA ALA A 43 21.88 5.01 2.52
C ALA A 43 21.83 5.89 1.27
N TYR A 44 21.49 7.16 1.43
CA TYR A 44 21.51 8.14 0.33
C TYR A 44 22.54 9.25 0.55
N GLN A 45 23.13 9.31 1.74
CA GLN A 45 24.18 10.24 2.13
C GLN A 45 25.09 9.55 3.14
N GLU A 46 26.40 9.72 3.03
CA GLU A 46 27.38 9.04 3.89
C GLU A 46 27.86 9.89 5.07
N SER A 47 27.89 11.22 4.95
CA SER A 47 28.41 12.13 6.00
C SER A 47 27.54 13.39 6.18
N PRO A 48 26.72 13.51 7.24
CA PRO A 48 26.33 12.42 8.16
C PRO A 48 25.52 11.33 7.43
N PRO A 49 25.52 10.07 7.92
CA PRO A 49 24.74 8.99 7.32
C PRO A 49 23.25 9.32 7.32
N ARG A 50 22.61 9.27 6.15
CA ARG A 50 21.14 9.39 6.03
C ARG A 50 20.58 8.22 5.25
N TYR A 51 19.42 7.76 5.71
CA TYR A 51 18.76 6.59 5.17
C TYR A 51 17.35 6.91 4.70
N GLU A 52 16.94 6.20 3.67
CA GLU A 52 15.58 6.16 3.18
C GLU A 52 15.07 4.71 3.11
N TYR A 53 13.76 4.56 3.18
CA TYR A 53 13.07 3.28 3.08
C TYR A 53 12.40 3.19 1.71
N LYS A 54 12.81 2.21 0.90
CA LYS A 54 12.29 1.99 -0.45
C LYS A 54 11.50 0.70 -0.51
N LEU A 55 10.38 0.70 -1.24
CA LEU A 55 9.66 -0.52 -1.58
C LEU A 55 10.58 -1.45 -2.38
N THR A 56 10.56 -2.73 -2.03
CA THR A 56 11.13 -3.82 -2.83
C THR A 56 10.10 -4.27 -3.86
N PRO A 57 10.45 -5.17 -4.80
CA PRO A 57 9.45 -5.82 -5.66
C PRO A 57 8.31 -6.45 -4.85
N LYS A 58 8.64 -7.23 -3.80
CA LYS A 58 7.66 -7.81 -2.85
C LYS A 58 6.76 -6.75 -2.21
N GLY A 59 7.31 -5.57 -1.90
CA GLY A 59 6.52 -4.48 -1.33
C GLY A 59 5.62 -3.79 -2.35
N LEU A 60 6.05 -3.67 -3.61
CA LEU A 60 5.23 -3.13 -4.70
C LEU A 60 4.02 -4.03 -4.98
N ASP A 61 4.20 -5.35 -4.89
CA ASP A 61 3.13 -6.35 -5.10
C ASP A 61 2.00 -6.25 -4.04
N LEU A 62 2.20 -5.50 -2.96
CA LEU A 62 1.15 -5.21 -1.97
C LEU A 62 0.17 -4.10 -2.42
N HIS A 63 0.44 -3.41 -3.54
CA HIS A 63 -0.42 -2.33 -4.01
C HIS A 63 -1.89 -2.75 -4.22
N PRO A 64 -2.21 -3.91 -4.85
CA PRO A 64 -3.60 -4.33 -5.02
C PRO A 64 -4.33 -4.55 -3.69
N VAL A 65 -3.64 -5.12 -2.70
CA VAL A 65 -4.20 -5.32 -1.34
C VAL A 65 -4.50 -3.97 -0.68
N LEU A 66 -3.57 -3.01 -0.79
CA LEU A 66 -3.78 -1.67 -0.28
C LEU A 66 -5.00 -1.00 -0.95
N MET A 67 -5.14 -1.12 -2.27
CA MET A 67 -6.26 -0.56 -3.01
C MET A 67 -7.61 -1.18 -2.60
N ALA A 68 -7.64 -2.48 -2.31
CA ALA A 68 -8.84 -3.14 -1.79
C ALA A 68 -9.26 -2.57 -0.43
N ILE A 69 -8.30 -2.33 0.49
CA ILE A 69 -8.56 -1.71 1.80
C ILE A 69 -9.06 -0.26 1.62
N VAL A 70 -8.44 0.50 0.72
CA VAL A 70 -8.85 1.87 0.40
C VAL A 70 -10.29 1.91 -0.07
N HIS A 71 -10.67 1.06 -1.04
CA HIS A 71 -12.03 1.04 -1.56
C HIS A 71 -13.05 0.62 -0.51
N TRP A 72 -12.74 -0.38 0.32
CA TRP A 72 -13.59 -0.71 1.46
C TRP A 72 -13.81 0.50 2.38
N GLY A 73 -12.74 1.25 2.70
CA GLY A 73 -12.84 2.48 3.50
C GLY A 73 -13.66 3.57 2.79
N ASP A 74 -13.48 3.75 1.49
CA ASP A 74 -14.23 4.73 0.69
C ASP A 74 -15.73 4.40 0.65
N VAL A 75 -16.11 3.11 0.63
CA VAL A 75 -17.51 2.67 0.62
C VAL A 75 -18.17 2.78 2.00
N HIS A 76 -17.44 2.45 3.07
CA HIS A 76 -18.04 2.26 4.40
C HIS A 76 -17.71 3.35 5.42
N MET A 77 -16.62 4.10 5.23
CA MET A 77 -16.11 5.07 6.21
C MET A 77 -16.11 6.51 5.69
N ALA A 78 -16.37 6.73 4.40
CA ALA A 78 -16.46 8.08 3.86
C ALA A 78 -17.65 8.84 4.46
N GLY A 79 -17.37 10.00 5.07
CA GLY A 79 -18.40 10.89 5.60
C GLY A 79 -19.09 11.71 4.50
N LYS A 80 -19.92 12.68 4.91
CA LYS A 80 -20.65 13.56 3.97
C LYS A 80 -19.74 14.35 3.02
N ALA A 81 -18.50 14.64 3.44
CA ALA A 81 -17.51 15.32 2.60
C ALA A 81 -16.93 14.43 1.48
N GLY A 82 -17.21 13.12 1.51
CA GLY A 82 -16.71 12.14 0.55
C GLY A 82 -15.36 11.54 0.93
N ARG A 83 -14.72 10.90 -0.06
CA ARG A 83 -13.46 10.15 0.10
C ARG A 83 -12.30 11.11 0.38
N PRO A 84 -11.40 10.79 1.33
CA PRO A 84 -10.29 11.67 1.67
C PRO A 84 -9.21 11.73 0.57
N LEU A 85 -9.11 10.70 -0.28
CA LEU A 85 -8.26 10.67 -1.46
C LEU A 85 -9.03 10.15 -2.66
N LEU A 86 -8.75 10.72 -3.83
CA LEU A 86 -9.25 10.22 -5.12
C LEU A 86 -8.09 9.62 -5.90
N HIS A 87 -8.32 8.46 -6.50
CA HIS A 87 -7.32 7.76 -7.31
C HIS A 87 -7.62 7.97 -8.78
N ARG A 88 -6.59 8.34 -9.54
CA ARG A 88 -6.68 8.58 -10.98
C ARG A 88 -5.84 7.56 -11.73
N HIS A 89 -6.41 6.94 -12.74
CA HIS A 89 -5.65 6.09 -13.64
C HIS A 89 -4.81 6.97 -14.55
N VAL A 90 -3.48 6.82 -14.50
CA VAL A 90 -2.55 7.64 -15.30
C VAL A 90 -2.78 7.43 -16.80
N GLY A 91 -3.08 6.20 -17.23
CA GLY A 91 -3.22 5.86 -18.65
C GLY A 91 -4.46 6.45 -19.33
N CYS A 92 -5.59 6.58 -18.64
CA CYS A 92 -6.83 7.13 -19.22
C CYS A 92 -7.33 8.43 -18.58
N GLY A 93 -6.72 8.88 -17.49
CA GLY A 93 -7.09 10.10 -16.78
C GLY A 93 -8.37 10.01 -15.94
N HIS A 94 -9.12 8.90 -15.97
CA HIS A 94 -10.34 8.76 -15.17
C HIS A 94 -10.04 8.57 -13.68
N LEU A 95 -10.90 9.15 -12.83
CA LEU A 95 -11.01 8.71 -11.45
C LEU A 95 -11.58 7.30 -11.44
N PHE A 96 -11.05 6.44 -10.57
CA PHE A 96 -11.47 5.04 -10.54
C PHE A 96 -11.70 4.55 -9.12
N ASP A 97 -12.56 3.55 -9.02
CA ASP A 97 -12.65 2.63 -7.91
C ASP A 97 -11.87 1.37 -8.27
N PRO A 98 -10.97 0.87 -7.39
CA PRO A 98 -10.27 -0.36 -7.68
C PRO A 98 -11.26 -1.52 -7.67
N VAL A 99 -11.23 -2.31 -8.73
CA VAL A 99 -12.07 -3.49 -8.92
C VAL A 99 -11.19 -4.71 -9.08
N THR A 100 -11.64 -5.84 -8.53
CA THR A 100 -11.03 -7.15 -8.80
C THR A 100 -11.73 -7.76 -10.00
N VAL A 101 -10.96 -8.23 -10.98
CA VAL A 101 -11.48 -8.84 -12.20
C VAL A 101 -10.89 -10.24 -12.38
N CYS A 102 -11.59 -11.11 -13.09
CA CYS A 102 -11.06 -12.39 -13.55
C CYS A 102 -9.92 -12.15 -14.55
N SER A 103 -8.77 -12.82 -14.38
CA SER A 103 -7.62 -12.70 -15.29
C SER A 103 -7.92 -13.18 -16.71
N GLU A 104 -8.90 -14.07 -16.88
CA GLU A 104 -9.19 -14.71 -18.17
C GLU A 104 -10.21 -13.92 -18.99
N CYS A 105 -11.31 -13.49 -18.39
CA CYS A 105 -12.41 -12.82 -19.09
C CYS A 105 -12.58 -11.34 -18.75
N ASN A 106 -11.81 -10.81 -17.79
CA ASN A 106 -11.89 -9.43 -17.29
C ASN A 106 -13.26 -9.03 -16.68
N ALA A 107 -14.15 -9.99 -16.43
CA ALA A 107 -15.38 -9.72 -15.69
C ALA A 107 -15.08 -9.39 -14.22
N ALA A 108 -15.81 -8.43 -13.64
CA ALA A 108 -15.68 -8.08 -12.22
C ALA A 108 -16.08 -9.25 -11.33
N LEU A 109 -15.24 -9.56 -10.34
CA LEU A 109 -15.46 -10.64 -9.38
C LEU A 109 -16.10 -10.12 -8.09
N LYS A 110 -17.18 -10.76 -7.67
CA LYS A 110 -17.73 -10.64 -6.30
C LYS A 110 -17.48 -11.93 -5.54
N ALA A 111 -17.66 -11.89 -4.21
CA ALA A 111 -17.46 -13.05 -3.34
C ALA A 111 -18.24 -14.30 -3.80
N LYS A 112 -19.44 -14.13 -4.35
CA LYS A 112 -20.28 -15.23 -4.85
C LYS A 112 -19.83 -15.81 -6.21
N ASP A 113 -18.98 -15.10 -6.93
CA ASP A 113 -18.52 -15.48 -8.27
C ASP A 113 -17.22 -16.32 -8.19
N VAL A 114 -16.74 -16.61 -6.98
CA VAL A 114 -15.48 -17.33 -6.72
C VAL A 114 -15.77 -18.65 -6.01
N ALA A 115 -15.43 -19.76 -6.66
CA ALA A 115 -15.34 -21.07 -6.01
C ALA A 115 -13.89 -21.33 -5.58
N VAL A 116 -13.70 -21.99 -4.44
CA VAL A 116 -12.36 -22.31 -3.90
C VAL A 116 -12.10 -23.79 -4.10
N GLU A 117 -11.01 -24.10 -4.81
CA GLU A 117 -10.53 -25.45 -5.03
C GLU A 117 -9.20 -25.68 -4.30
N ARG A 118 -8.93 -26.92 -3.90
CA ARG A 118 -7.65 -27.28 -3.26
C ARG A 118 -6.54 -27.29 -4.31
N GLY A 119 -5.48 -26.53 -4.05
CA GLY A 119 -4.28 -26.54 -4.89
C GLY A 119 -3.31 -27.68 -4.53
N PRO A 120 -2.25 -27.89 -5.34
CA PRO A 120 -1.25 -28.94 -5.12
C PRO A 120 -0.46 -28.89 -3.80
N GLY A 121 -0.52 -27.78 -3.06
CA GLY A 121 0.17 -27.61 -1.76
C GLY A 121 -0.75 -27.64 -0.54
N ALA A 122 -2.03 -28.04 -0.71
CA ALA A 122 -3.04 -28.11 0.35
C ALA A 122 -3.08 -29.45 1.09
#